data_AF-A0A3P8G549-F1
#
_entry.id   AF-A0A3P8G549-F1
#
_cell.length_a   1.000
_cell.length_b   1.000
_cell.length_c   1.000
_cell.angle_alpha   90.00
_cell.angle_beta   90.00
_cell.angle_gamma   90.00
#
_symmetry.space_group_name_H-M   'P 1'
#
loop_
_entity.id
_entity.type
_entity.pdbx_description
1 polymer ?
#
loop_
_entity_poly.entity_id
_entity_poly.type
_entity_poly.pdbx_seq_one_letter_code
_entity_poly.pdbx_strand_id
1 'polypeptide(L)'
;MVTYIDSLIYHVIFSRFVLVEEIVPNVIEPSFGLGRILYAVFEHSFRVREGDEQRTYLSVPPVLAPYKCSVLPLSSHPDFAPFVRQLSDALTRAGVTHRIDESSGSIGRRYARTDQIAIPYGITVDFDTVNKIPASATLRERDSMKQIRVPLLELPALVSDLSNRLLDWTEAQTKYPAFEQQETGKQN
;
A
#
# COMPACT_ATOMS: atom_id res chain seq x y z
N MET A 1 44.10 -61.37 32.00
CA MET A 1 45.34 -62.16 31.90
C MET A 1 44.98 -63.57 31.43
N VAL A 2 44.94 -63.76 30.11
CA VAL A 2 45.13 -65.04 29.42
C VAL A 2 45.86 -64.67 28.14
N THR A 3 47.10 -65.13 27.98
CA THR A 3 47.95 -64.87 26.83
C THR A 3 48.08 -66.15 26.02
N TYR A 4 47.49 -66.16 24.83
CA TYR A 4 47.84 -67.09 23.76
C TYR A 4 48.47 -66.23 22.66
N ILE A 5 49.75 -66.46 22.37
CA ILE A 5 50.51 -65.72 21.37
C ILE A 5 50.60 -66.61 20.14
N ASP A 6 49.78 -66.29 19.15
CA ASP A 6 49.97 -66.73 17.77
C ASP A 6 49.96 -65.51 16.84
N SER A 7 50.70 -65.62 15.76
CA SER A 7 51.35 -64.56 14.97
C SER A 7 50.54 -63.32 14.54
N LEU A 8 51.15 -62.15 14.79
CA LEU A 8 51.24 -60.94 13.92
C LEU A 8 50.06 -59.97 13.72
N ILE A 9 48.91 -60.09 14.40
CA ILE A 9 47.89 -59.01 14.41
C ILE A 9 47.31 -58.83 15.82
N TYR A 10 47.48 -57.64 16.40
CA TYR A 10 46.79 -57.26 17.64
C TYR A 10 45.45 -56.59 17.29
N HIS A 11 44.34 -57.27 17.54
CA HIS A 11 43.01 -56.64 17.52
C HIS A 11 42.80 -55.88 18.83
N VAL A 12 42.93 -54.55 18.78
CA VAL A 12 42.56 -53.67 19.90
C VAL A 12 41.08 -53.33 19.75
N ILE A 13 40.22 -53.99 20.53
CA ILE A 13 38.79 -53.67 20.58
C ILE A 13 38.60 -52.50 21.55
N PHE A 14 38.35 -51.31 21.02
CA PHE A 14 37.96 -50.15 21.82
C PHE A 14 36.46 -50.22 22.14
N SER A 15 36.13 -50.47 23.41
CA SER A 15 34.78 -50.33 23.93
C SER A 15 34.64 -48.95 24.59
N ARG A 16 33.66 -48.16 24.15
CA ARG A 16 33.35 -46.84 24.72
C ARG A 16 31.85 -46.74 24.96
N PHE A 17 31.45 -46.36 26.17
CA PHE A 17 30.06 -46.02 26.47
C PHE A 17 29.72 -44.68 25.79
N VAL A 18 28.72 -44.68 24.91
CA VAL A 18 28.20 -43.49 24.24
C VAL A 18 26.83 -43.17 24.82
N LEU A 19 26.68 -41.99 25.42
CA LEU A 19 25.47 -41.55 26.12
C LEU A 19 24.57 -40.63 25.28
N VAL A 20 25.08 -40.17 24.13
CA VAL A 20 24.43 -39.18 23.27
C VAL A 20 24.60 -39.57 21.81
N GLU A 21 23.58 -39.27 21.01
CA GLU A 21 23.63 -39.38 19.56
C GLU A 21 23.99 -38.03 18.97
N GLU A 22 24.97 -38.01 18.06
CA GLU A 22 25.27 -36.84 17.26
C GLU A 22 24.35 -36.84 16.04
N ILE A 23 23.48 -35.82 15.95
CA ILE A 23 22.57 -35.65 14.82
C ILE A 23 23.10 -34.51 13.95
N VAL A 24 23.27 -34.78 12.66
CA VAL A 24 23.52 -33.76 11.65
C VAL A 24 22.17 -33.32 11.07
N PRO A 25 21.61 -32.16 11.44
CA PRO A 25 20.30 -31.74 10.96
C PRO A 25 20.36 -31.41 9.47
N ASN A 26 19.36 -31.89 8.73
CA ASN A 26 19.13 -31.46 7.35
C ASN A 26 18.65 -30.01 7.34
N VAL A 27 19.17 -29.21 6.39
CA VAL A 27 18.83 -27.79 6.23
C VAL A 27 17.92 -27.62 5.03
N ILE A 28 16.79 -26.92 5.24
CA ILE A 28 15.93 -26.42 4.16
C ILE A 28 16.10 -24.91 4.11
N GLU A 29 16.62 -24.41 3.00
CA GLU A 29 16.88 -22.98 2.80
C GLU A 29 15.93 -22.40 1.74
N PRO A 30 14.80 -21.80 2.14
CA PRO A 30 13.97 -21.06 1.21
C PRO A 30 14.64 -19.72 0.85
N SER A 31 15.02 -19.57 -0.43
CA SER A 31 15.68 -18.36 -0.94
C SER A 31 14.75 -17.58 -1.86
N PHE A 32 14.47 -16.32 -1.53
CA PHE A 32 13.54 -15.46 -2.27
C PHE A 32 14.25 -14.28 -2.93
N GLY A 33 14.25 -14.25 -4.27
CA GLY A 33 14.78 -13.14 -5.05
C GLY A 33 13.83 -11.94 -5.09
N LEU A 34 13.91 -11.04 -4.09
CA LEU A 34 13.01 -9.88 -3.97
C LEU A 34 12.91 -9.03 -5.25
N GLY A 35 14.03 -8.81 -5.94
CA GLY A 35 14.03 -8.06 -7.20
C GLY A 35 13.19 -8.72 -8.30
N ARG A 36 13.24 -10.05 -8.42
CA ARG A 36 12.41 -10.80 -9.39
C ARG A 36 10.94 -10.82 -8.98
N ILE A 37 10.66 -10.95 -7.68
CA ILE A 37 9.29 -10.90 -7.16
C ILE A 37 8.68 -9.53 -7.45
N LEU A 38 9.41 -8.44 -7.16
CA LEU A 38 8.95 -7.08 -7.43
C LEU A 38 8.71 -6.84 -8.92
N TYR A 39 9.62 -7.30 -9.78
CA TYR A 39 9.45 -7.21 -11.23
C TYR A 39 8.21 -7.96 -11.72
N ALA A 40 7.99 -9.19 -11.25
CA ALA A 40 6.79 -9.96 -11.56
C ALA A 40 5.51 -9.26 -11.09
N VAL A 41 5.53 -8.62 -9.91
CA VAL A 41 4.41 -7.78 -9.43
C VAL A 41 4.15 -6.63 -10.39
N PHE A 42 5.19 -5.95 -10.90
CA PHE A 42 5.00 -4.86 -11.87
C PHE A 42 4.38 -5.35 -13.18
N GLU A 43 4.90 -6.43 -13.79
CA GLU A 43 4.31 -6.97 -15.01
C GLU A 43 2.85 -7.42 -14.81
N HIS A 44 2.57 -8.11 -13.71
CA HIS A 44 1.22 -8.60 -13.42
C HIS A 44 0.23 -7.48 -13.07
N SER A 45 0.71 -6.33 -12.57
CA SER A 45 -0.14 -5.21 -12.15
C SER A 45 -0.21 -4.06 -13.16
N PHE A 46 0.66 -4.01 -14.17
CA PHE A 46 0.66 -2.95 -15.16
C PHE A 46 -0.61 -2.97 -16.02
N ARG A 47 -1.25 -1.82 -16.13
CA ARG A 47 -2.50 -1.63 -16.88
C ARG A 47 -2.47 -0.30 -17.62
N VAL A 48 -3.22 -0.23 -18.71
CA VAL A 48 -3.46 0.99 -19.50
C VAL A 48 -4.94 1.33 -19.38
N ARG A 49 -5.29 2.61 -19.24
CA ARG A 49 -6.68 3.05 -19.18
C ARG A 49 -7.32 2.93 -20.56
N GLU A 50 -8.57 2.50 -20.59
CA GLU A 50 -9.36 2.49 -21.83
C GLU A 50 -9.54 3.92 -22.35
N GLY A 51 -9.29 4.12 -23.65
CA GLY A 51 -9.45 5.41 -24.32
C GLY A 51 -8.26 6.38 -24.21
N ASP A 52 -7.22 6.06 -23.44
CA ASP A 52 -6.00 6.88 -23.35
C ASP A 52 -4.76 6.01 -23.09
N GLU A 53 -4.04 5.67 -24.17
CA GLU A 53 -2.86 4.82 -24.13
C GLU A 53 -1.70 5.43 -23.30
N GLN A 54 -1.70 6.74 -23.10
CA GLN A 54 -0.68 7.40 -22.28
C GLN A 54 -0.96 7.28 -20.78
N ARG A 55 -2.19 6.93 -20.39
CA ARG A 55 -2.58 6.78 -18.99
C ARG A 55 -2.40 5.34 -18.54
N THR A 56 -1.20 5.08 -18.04
CA THR A 56 -0.82 3.81 -17.42
C THR A 56 -1.00 3.87 -15.90
N TYR A 57 -1.20 2.72 -15.27
CA TYR A 57 -1.23 2.59 -13.82
C TYR A 57 -0.78 1.20 -13.38
N LEU A 58 -0.37 1.09 -12.14
CA LEU A 58 0.03 -0.17 -11.52
C LEU A 58 -1.05 -0.59 -10.51
N SER A 59 -1.80 -1.65 -10.83
CA SER A 59 -2.84 -2.25 -9.99
C SER A 59 -2.25 -3.10 -8.85
N VAL A 60 -1.30 -2.52 -8.11
CA VAL A 60 -0.62 -3.17 -6.98
C VAL A 60 -1.57 -3.19 -5.77
N PRO A 61 -1.63 -4.29 -4.99
CA PRO A 61 -2.36 -4.34 -3.73
C PRO A 61 -2.06 -3.13 -2.82
N PRO A 62 -3.07 -2.53 -2.16
CA PRO A 62 -2.86 -1.37 -1.27
C PRO A 62 -1.78 -1.60 -0.22
N VAL A 63 -1.68 -2.81 0.33
CA VAL A 63 -0.64 -3.21 1.30
C VAL A 63 0.79 -3.06 0.75
N LEU A 64 1.00 -3.26 -0.56
CA LEU A 64 2.31 -3.15 -1.21
C LEU A 64 2.57 -1.78 -1.84
N ALA A 65 1.55 -0.92 -1.98
CA ALA A 65 1.69 0.37 -2.62
C ALA A 65 2.71 1.28 -1.88
N PRO A 66 3.60 2.01 -2.60
CA PRO A 66 4.64 2.84 -1.97
C PRO A 66 4.08 3.97 -1.11
N TYR A 67 3.06 4.64 -1.62
CA TYR A 67 2.22 5.57 -0.87
C TYR A 67 0.79 5.02 -0.89
N LYS A 68 0.10 5.15 0.23
CA LYS A 68 -1.27 4.69 0.41
C LYS A 68 -2.29 5.71 -0.08
N CYS A 69 -1.96 6.99 0.05
CA CYS A 69 -2.85 8.07 -0.31
C CYS A 69 -2.14 9.20 -1.05
N SER A 70 -2.82 9.83 -1.99
CA SER A 70 -2.47 11.17 -2.46
C SER A 70 -3.45 12.20 -1.90
N VAL A 71 -2.98 13.41 -1.61
CA VAL A 71 -3.82 14.55 -1.20
C VAL A 71 -3.72 15.63 -2.27
N LEU A 72 -4.86 15.99 -2.85
CA LEU A 72 -4.97 16.71 -4.11
C LEU A 72 -5.98 17.85 -3.98
N PRO A 73 -5.57 19.12 -3.85
CA PRO A 73 -6.54 20.21 -3.94
C PRO A 73 -7.09 20.33 -5.36
N LEU A 74 -8.36 20.67 -5.58
CA LEU A 74 -8.97 20.70 -6.91
C LEU A 74 -8.26 21.68 -7.86
N SER A 75 -7.75 22.79 -7.31
CA SER A 75 -6.96 23.80 -7.99
C SER A 75 -5.93 24.42 -7.03
N SER A 76 -5.22 25.47 -7.45
CA SER A 76 -4.28 26.21 -6.61
C SER A 76 -4.95 27.27 -5.72
N HIS A 77 -6.25 27.11 -5.39
CA HIS A 77 -6.98 28.08 -4.57
C HIS A 77 -6.41 28.10 -3.14
N PRO A 78 -6.14 29.28 -2.55
CA PRO A 78 -5.51 29.38 -1.23
C PRO A 78 -6.35 28.73 -0.12
N ASP A 79 -7.68 28.79 -0.23
CA ASP A 79 -8.60 28.22 0.76
C ASP A 79 -8.51 26.70 0.90
N PHE A 80 -7.89 26.00 -0.05
CA PHE A 80 -7.67 24.55 0.05
C PHE A 80 -6.46 24.20 0.93
N ALA A 81 -5.47 25.09 1.04
CA ALA A 81 -4.22 24.82 1.73
C ALA A 81 -4.39 24.44 3.23
N PRO A 82 -5.28 25.08 4.01
CA PRO A 82 -5.54 24.65 5.38
C PRO A 82 -6.04 23.22 5.49
N PHE A 83 -6.98 22.82 4.62
CA PHE A 83 -7.55 21.46 4.60
C PHE A 83 -6.54 20.42 4.15
N VAL A 84 -5.70 20.74 3.15
CA VAL A 84 -4.62 19.85 2.70
C VAL A 84 -3.62 19.59 3.84
N ARG A 85 -3.20 20.63 4.56
CA ARG A 85 -2.30 20.50 5.72
C ARG A 85 -2.94 19.67 6.85
N GLN A 86 -4.19 19.98 7.19
CA GLN A 86 -4.94 19.25 8.21
C GLN A 86 -5.04 17.75 7.89
N LEU A 87 -5.35 17.41 6.63
CA LEU A 87 -5.43 16.02 6.16
C LEU A 87 -4.07 15.33 6.20
N SER A 88 -3.01 16.00 5.74
CA SER A 88 -1.65 15.46 5.77
C SER A 88 -1.19 15.12 7.19
N ASP A 89 -1.43 16.02 8.14
CA ASP A 89 -1.10 15.78 9.55
C ASP A 89 -1.92 14.63 10.15
N ALA A 90 -3.21 14.55 9.79
CA ALA A 90 -4.09 13.49 10.27
C ALA A 90 -3.72 12.11 9.69
N LEU A 91 -3.36 12.04 8.41
CA LEU A 91 -2.84 10.83 7.76
C LEU A 91 -1.52 10.39 8.39
N THR A 92 -0.62 11.33 8.67
CA THR A 92 0.64 11.05 9.39
C THR A 92 0.37 10.43 10.76
N ARG A 93 -0.53 11.02 11.56
CA ARG A 93 -0.91 10.49 12.88
C ARG A 93 -1.55 9.10 12.79
N ALA A 94 -2.26 8.81 11.70
CA ALA A 94 -2.84 7.50 11.44
C ALA A 94 -1.83 6.47 10.89
N GLY A 95 -0.55 6.83 10.72
CA GLY A 95 0.46 5.93 10.14
C GLY A 95 0.30 5.68 8.64
N VAL A 96 -0.45 6.53 7.94
CA VAL A 96 -0.73 6.39 6.51
C VAL A 96 0.30 7.17 5.70
N THR A 97 1.19 6.44 5.01
CA THR A 97 2.15 7.03 4.06
C THR A 97 1.40 7.70 2.92
N HIS A 98 1.63 8.99 2.69
CA HIS A 98 0.89 9.76 1.69
C HIS A 98 1.77 10.78 0.97
N ARG A 99 1.26 11.29 -0.16
CA ARG A 99 1.92 12.31 -0.98
C ARG A 99 0.97 13.46 -1.28
N ILE A 100 1.41 14.69 -1.04
CA ILE A 100 0.67 15.89 -1.47
C ILE A 100 1.07 16.22 -2.91
N ASP A 101 0.09 16.51 -3.78
CA ASP A 101 0.35 16.99 -5.15
C ASP A 101 -0.46 18.26 -5.45
N GLU A 102 0.19 19.39 -5.15
CA GLU A 102 -0.25 20.76 -5.39
C GLU A 102 0.27 21.34 -6.72
N SER A 103 0.88 20.51 -7.56
CA SER A 103 1.48 20.98 -8.81
C SER A 103 0.45 21.60 -9.75
N SER A 104 0.92 22.52 -10.60
CA SER A 104 0.11 23.11 -11.65
C SER A 104 -0.38 22.04 -12.63
N GLY A 105 -1.70 21.99 -12.84
CA GLY A 105 -2.31 21.07 -13.80
C GLY A 105 -3.74 20.70 -13.40
N SER A 106 -4.51 20.17 -14.36
CA SER A 106 -5.84 19.67 -14.06
C SER A 106 -5.79 18.51 -13.07
N ILE A 107 -6.86 18.32 -12.31
CA ILE A 107 -6.98 17.21 -11.36
C ILE A 107 -6.78 15.85 -12.05
N GLY A 108 -7.24 15.69 -13.29
CA GLY A 108 -7.03 14.49 -14.11
C GLY A 108 -5.56 14.17 -14.38
N ARG A 109 -4.72 15.19 -14.65
CA ARG A 109 -3.27 14.99 -14.84
C ARG A 109 -2.56 14.62 -13.53
N ARG A 110 -3.05 15.13 -12.41
CA ARG A 110 -2.53 14.75 -11.09
C ARG A 110 -2.91 13.32 -10.73
N TYR A 111 -4.17 12.93 -10.97
CA TYR A 111 -4.58 11.53 -10.85
C TYR A 111 -3.76 10.61 -11.75
N ALA A 112 -3.50 10.98 -13.01
CA ALA A 112 -2.68 10.17 -13.90
C ALA A 112 -1.26 9.93 -13.32
N ARG A 113 -0.62 10.98 -12.78
CA ARG A 113 0.69 10.84 -12.12
C ARG A 113 0.64 9.96 -10.89
N THR A 114 -0.36 10.10 -10.03
CA THR A 114 -0.48 9.29 -8.80
C THR A 114 -0.82 7.83 -9.11
N ASP A 115 -1.65 7.59 -10.12
CA ASP A 115 -2.01 6.26 -10.60
C ASP A 115 -0.78 5.54 -11.18
N GLN A 116 0.10 6.25 -11.92
CA GLN A 116 1.34 5.71 -12.50
C GLN A 116 2.33 5.20 -11.45
N ILE A 117 2.37 5.82 -10.27
CA ILE A 117 3.24 5.40 -9.15
C ILE A 117 2.50 4.53 -8.12
N ALA A 118 1.44 3.85 -8.57
CA ALA A 118 0.70 2.82 -7.83
C ALA A 118 -0.04 3.30 -6.57
N ILE A 119 -0.32 4.60 -6.40
CA ILE A 119 -1.07 5.10 -5.23
C ILE A 119 -2.52 4.60 -5.33
N PRO A 120 -3.03 3.83 -4.36
CA PRO A 120 -4.33 3.19 -4.46
C PRO A 120 -5.49 4.15 -4.18
N TYR A 121 -5.28 5.18 -3.35
CA TYR A 121 -6.33 6.12 -2.96
C TYR A 121 -5.90 7.58 -3.17
N GLY A 122 -6.84 8.41 -3.62
CA GLY A 122 -6.63 9.86 -3.76
C GLY A 122 -7.72 10.64 -3.04
N ILE A 123 -7.33 11.52 -2.14
CA ILE A 123 -8.23 12.48 -1.48
C ILE A 123 -8.21 13.79 -2.27
N THR A 124 -9.36 14.23 -2.74
CA THR A 124 -9.53 15.50 -3.42
C THR A 124 -10.25 16.51 -2.54
N VAL A 125 -9.59 17.65 -2.31
CA VAL A 125 -10.13 18.80 -1.58
C VAL A 125 -10.70 19.78 -2.59
N ASP A 126 -12.00 20.05 -2.54
CA ASP A 126 -12.73 20.89 -3.49
C ASP A 126 -13.52 22.01 -2.82
N PHE A 127 -14.31 22.77 -3.58
CA PHE A 127 -15.08 23.89 -3.00
C PHE A 127 -16.15 23.43 -2.03
N ASP A 128 -16.73 22.25 -2.22
CA ASP A 128 -17.66 21.66 -1.24
C ASP A 128 -16.96 21.37 0.09
N THR A 129 -15.64 21.12 0.08
CA THR A 129 -14.85 20.95 1.31
C THR A 129 -14.77 22.24 2.12
N VAL A 130 -14.69 23.38 1.43
CA VAL A 130 -14.57 24.70 2.04
C VAL A 130 -15.93 25.28 2.45
N ASN A 131 -16.93 25.12 1.58
CA ASN A 131 -18.20 25.85 1.67
C ASN A 131 -19.29 25.11 2.46
N LYS A 132 -19.20 23.79 2.63
CA LYS A 132 -20.23 22.99 3.30
C LYS A 132 -19.84 22.61 4.72
N ILE A 133 -20.84 22.58 5.59
CA ILE A 133 -20.73 22.09 6.97
C ILE A 133 -21.70 20.92 7.14
N PRO A 134 -21.23 19.74 7.59
CA PRO A 134 -19.86 19.42 7.97
C PRO A 134 -18.92 19.31 6.76
N ALA A 135 -17.65 19.69 6.98
CA ALA A 135 -16.65 19.65 5.93
C ALA A 135 -16.27 18.20 5.56
N SER A 136 -16.28 17.91 4.26
CA SER A 136 -16.06 16.59 3.69
C SER A 136 -15.19 16.71 2.45
N ALA A 137 -14.47 15.65 2.09
CA ALA A 137 -13.66 15.59 0.87
C ALA A 137 -13.94 14.29 0.11
N THR A 138 -13.51 14.24 -1.14
CA THR A 138 -13.76 13.09 -2.01
C THR A 138 -12.62 12.09 -1.89
N LEU A 139 -12.92 10.81 -1.65
CA LEU A 139 -11.97 9.70 -1.73
C LEU A 139 -12.18 8.95 -3.05
N ARG A 140 -11.12 8.84 -3.85
CA ARG A 140 -11.08 8.11 -5.12
C ARG A 140 -10.26 6.84 -4.98
N GLU A 141 -10.74 5.73 -5.53
CA GLU A 141 -9.95 4.50 -5.70
C GLU A 141 -9.32 4.43 -7.09
N ARG A 142 -8.06 4.00 -7.14
CA ARG A 142 -7.25 3.93 -8.36
C ARG A 142 -7.90 3.03 -9.40
N ASP A 143 -8.20 1.77 -9.06
CA ASP A 143 -8.50 0.74 -10.07
C ASP A 143 -9.83 1.03 -10.80
N SER A 144 -10.92 1.21 -10.07
CA SER A 144 -12.25 1.52 -10.60
C SER A 144 -12.44 2.99 -10.99
N MET A 145 -11.56 3.88 -10.52
CA MET A 145 -11.69 5.34 -10.64
C MET A 145 -12.95 5.93 -9.96
N LYS A 146 -13.73 5.11 -9.24
CA LYS A 146 -14.94 5.56 -8.55
C LYS A 146 -14.58 6.42 -7.35
N GLN A 147 -15.52 7.27 -6.98
CA GLN A 147 -15.35 8.29 -5.96
C GLN A 147 -16.50 8.24 -4.96
N ILE A 148 -16.18 8.44 -3.69
CA ILE A 148 -17.14 8.57 -2.58
C ILE A 148 -16.86 9.85 -1.81
N ARG A 149 -17.90 10.44 -1.21
CA ARG A 149 -17.78 11.63 -0.36
C ARG A 149 -17.69 11.20 1.11
N VAL A 150 -16.63 11.62 1.80
CA VAL A 150 -16.34 11.18 3.16
C VAL A 150 -16.09 12.40 4.06
N PRO A 151 -16.64 12.44 5.28
CA PRO A 151 -16.30 13.47 6.27
C PRO A 151 -14.79 13.53 6.52
N LEU A 152 -14.24 14.74 6.64
CA LEU A 152 -12.78 14.95 6.82
C LEU A 152 -12.20 14.18 8.00
N LEU A 153 -12.98 14.04 9.08
CA LEU A 153 -12.57 13.37 10.31
C LEU A 153 -12.47 11.85 10.16
N GLU A 154 -13.21 11.26 9.22
CA GLU A 154 -13.25 9.81 9.01
C GLU A 154 -12.22 9.34 7.97
N LEU A 155 -11.77 10.23 7.08
CA LEU A 155 -10.86 9.92 5.99
C LEU A 155 -9.57 9.20 6.42
N PRO A 156 -8.81 9.66 7.43
CA PRO A 156 -7.55 9.02 7.79
C PRO A 156 -7.72 7.57 8.27
N ALA A 157 -8.75 7.31 9.08
CA ALA A 157 -9.06 5.98 9.57
C ALA A 157 -9.52 5.06 8.41
N LEU A 158 -10.43 5.57 7.57
CA LEU A 158 -10.91 4.83 6.41
C LEU A 158 -9.76 4.43 5.46
N VAL A 159 -8.87 5.36 5.15
CA VAL A 159 -7.71 5.07 4.28
C VAL A 159 -6.76 4.07 4.95
N SER A 160 -6.56 4.15 6.26
CA SER A 160 -5.78 3.16 7.01
C SER A 160 -6.39 1.76 6.88
N ASP A 161 -7.69 1.61 7.11
CA ASP A 161 -8.39 0.33 7.05
C ASP A 161 -8.34 -0.28 5.65
N LEU A 162 -8.61 0.53 4.62
CA LEU A 162 -8.49 0.15 3.21
C LEU A 162 -7.06 -0.28 2.83
N SER A 163 -6.06 0.46 3.33
CA SER A 163 -4.64 0.19 3.03
C SER A 163 -4.14 -1.09 3.68
N ASN A 164 -4.68 -1.43 4.85
CA ASN A 164 -4.35 -2.62 5.62
C ASN A 164 -5.26 -3.81 5.27
N ARG A 165 -6.17 -3.68 4.29
CA ARG A 165 -7.17 -4.70 3.92
C ARG A 165 -8.05 -5.15 5.10
N LEU A 166 -8.36 -4.22 6.00
CA LEU A 166 -9.36 -4.42 7.05
C LEU A 166 -10.78 -4.08 6.57
N LEU A 167 -10.87 -3.32 5.48
CA LEU A 167 -12.10 -2.95 4.78
C LEU A 167 -11.84 -3.04 3.27
N ASP A 168 -12.81 -3.52 2.51
CA ASP A 168 -12.75 -3.51 1.05
C ASP A 168 -13.38 -2.25 0.44
N TRP A 169 -12.95 -1.90 -0.77
CA TRP A 169 -13.48 -0.72 -1.46
C TRP A 169 -15.00 -0.80 -1.67
N THR A 170 -15.52 -1.97 -2.04
CA THR A 170 -16.96 -2.21 -2.23
C THR A 170 -17.79 -1.97 -0.96
N GLU A 171 -17.23 -2.31 0.21
CA GLU A 171 -17.86 -2.03 1.50
C GLU A 171 -17.86 -0.53 1.79
N ALA A 172 -16.74 0.15 1.53
CA ALA A 172 -16.66 1.61 1.63
C ALA A 172 -17.69 2.31 0.72
N GLN A 173 -17.91 1.81 -0.50
CA GLN A 173 -18.93 2.34 -1.41
C GLN A 173 -20.36 2.16 -0.92
N THR A 174 -20.61 1.19 -0.05
CA THR A 174 -21.93 0.99 0.56
C THR A 174 -22.14 1.91 1.76
N LYS A 175 -21.06 2.23 2.48
CA LYS A 175 -21.08 3.09 3.67
C LYS A 175 -21.17 4.59 3.35
N TYR A 176 -20.54 5.03 2.27
CA TYR A 176 -20.44 6.45 1.93
C TYR A 176 -21.10 6.76 0.58
N PRO A 177 -21.71 7.95 0.43
CA PRO A 177 -22.38 8.32 -0.81
C PRO A 177 -21.38 8.42 -1.97
N ALA A 178 -21.79 7.93 -3.14
CA ALA A 178 -21.04 8.10 -4.38
C ALA A 178 -20.92 9.59 -4.72
N PHE A 179 -19.78 9.99 -5.28
CA PHE A 179 -19.52 11.36 -5.71
C PHE A 179 -19.48 11.45 -7.23
N GLU A 180 -20.37 12.25 -7.80
CA GLU A 180 -20.42 12.51 -9.25
C GLU A 180 -19.84 13.89 -9.60
N GLN A 181 -20.24 14.93 -8.86
CA GLN A 181 -19.79 16.31 -9.06
C GLN A 181 -19.91 17.13 -7.78
N GLN A 182 -19.15 18.21 -7.67
CA GLN A 182 -19.29 19.20 -6.59
C GLN A 182 -20.54 20.06 -6.82
N GLU A 183 -21.18 20.50 -5.75
CA GLU A 183 -22.37 21.37 -5.83
C GLU A 183 -22.05 22.86 -5.70
N THR A 184 -20.93 23.20 -5.06
CA THR A 184 -20.48 24.57 -4.86
C THR A 184 -19.27 24.89 -5.73
N GLY A 185 -19.14 26.17 -6.08
CA GLY A 185 -18.00 26.72 -6.81
C GLY A 185 -17.21 27.71 -5.95
N LYS A 186 -16.31 28.45 -6.61
CA LYS A 186 -15.64 29.58 -6.00
C LYS A 186 -16.68 30.61 -5.54
N GLN A 187 -16.75 30.89 -4.25
CA GLN A 187 -17.51 32.04 -3.76
C GLN A 187 -16.71 33.31 -4.10
N ASN A 188 -17.37 34.30 -4.71
CA ASN A 188 -16.77 35.57 -5.10
C ASN A 188 -16.44 36.44 -3.89
#